data_AF-A0A956X6D0-F1
#
_entry.id   AF-A0A956X6D0-F1
#
_cell.length_a   1.000
_cell.length_b   1.000
_cell.length_c   1.000
_cell.angle_alpha   90.00
_cell.angle_beta   90.00
_cell.angle_gamma   90.00
#
_symmetry.space_group_name_H-M   'P 1'
#
loop_
_entity.id
_entity.type
_entity.pdbx_description
1 polymer ?
#
loop_
_entity_poly.entity_id
_entity_poly.type
_entity_poly.pdbx_seq_one_letter_code
_entity_poly.pdbx_strand_id
1 'polypeptide(L)'
;GSRIALFMPATAVFPLQHAGFDLLGLANNHSLDAGAEGLQQTAVRLRQSGLIPLGLNENGSVAPEIRIANNIRLALLAFNTIPDPAASLLCRPASQLPCPLVWDAEGGPAAIAAAKAQADAVIVSVHWGLEYEARPSPTQERLAQAMLDAGADLVVGHHPHVAQPLALSGDRVVAYSLGNFVFDQETAQTRPALALRAFFDAAGLRAVQVLPIQAGLRPRLLAPNEAVSLLTRVLLPPPRLAFACGEEGCASAAAPQVAQGGRFFSGQIDLTGDGVPETVRQEGERVVVFQDGTAVWRSPAEWRVVDVALGDSNDDGRYEIMLAIWRRDGAGYERSQPYIVGYRGGAYELLWGGRPVVDPIQELELGDVDGDGIEELVVLVQAPEGTAVAVWQWQGWTFSLQWRSAPGDYTDLALAGRSDEQPLITVSQNPLWASGEGQR
;
A
#
# COMPACT_ATOMS: atom_id res chain seq x y z
N GLY A 1 -30.22 13.00 -8.19
CA GLY A 1 -30.06 11.78 -7.39
C GLY A 1 -30.13 12.16 -5.93
N SER A 2 -30.87 11.41 -5.12
CA SER A 2 -30.96 11.62 -3.68
C SER A 2 -29.58 11.42 -3.05
N ARG A 3 -29.03 12.45 -2.40
CA ARG A 3 -27.82 12.31 -1.58
C ARG A 3 -28.24 11.74 -0.22
N ILE A 4 -27.70 10.58 0.15
CA ILE A 4 -27.75 10.10 1.53
C ILE A 4 -26.61 10.83 2.24
N ALA A 5 -26.95 11.60 3.27
CA ALA A 5 -25.96 12.24 4.13
C ALA A 5 -26.03 11.58 5.51
N LEU A 6 -24.87 11.16 6.01
CA LEU A 6 -24.73 10.56 7.33
C LEU A 6 -24.55 11.70 8.35
N PHE A 7 -25.48 11.79 9.30
CA PHE A 7 -25.40 12.78 10.38
C PHE A 7 -25.34 12.07 11.72
N MET A 8 -24.39 12.48 12.55
CA MET A 8 -24.39 12.11 13.96
C MET A 8 -25.11 13.21 14.76
N PRO A 9 -26.06 12.86 15.66
CA PRO A 9 -26.70 13.85 16.51
C PRO A 9 -25.67 14.53 17.41
N ALA A 10 -25.84 15.83 17.68
CA ALA A 10 -24.91 16.61 18.50
C ALA A 10 -24.71 16.04 19.92
N THR A 11 -25.67 15.27 20.43
CA THR A 11 -25.59 14.57 21.72
C THR A 11 -24.56 13.45 21.74
N ALA A 12 -24.08 12.96 20.59
CA ALA A 12 -23.10 11.89 20.49
C ALA A 12 -21.70 12.26 21.01
N VAL A 13 -21.43 13.55 21.18
CA VAL A 13 -20.17 14.03 21.78
C VAL A 13 -20.05 13.64 23.26
N PHE A 14 -21.16 13.58 24.00
CA PHE A 14 -21.14 13.28 25.44
C PHE A 14 -20.64 11.87 25.76
N PRO A 15 -21.08 10.80 25.06
CA PRO A 15 -20.48 9.47 25.21
C PRO A 15 -18.98 9.41 24.92
N LEU A 16 -18.49 10.16 23.93
CA LEU A 16 -17.05 10.19 23.58
C LEU A 16 -16.23 10.82 24.72
N GLN A 17 -16.71 11.92 25.28
CA GLN A 17 -16.07 12.54 26.44
C GLN A 17 -16.09 11.62 27.67
N HIS A 18 -17.21 10.96 27.95
CA HIS A 18 -17.33 10.02 29.09
C HIS A 18 -16.47 8.77 28.93
N ALA A 19 -16.23 8.33 27.69
CA ALA A 19 -15.32 7.24 27.40
C ALA A 19 -13.84 7.59 27.62
N GLY A 20 -13.53 8.88 27.84
CA GLY A 20 -12.17 9.36 28.12
C GLY A 20 -11.36 9.67 26.86
N PHE A 21 -12.00 9.95 25.72
CA PHE A 21 -11.29 10.49 24.57
C PHE A 21 -10.90 11.96 24.82
N ASP A 22 -9.67 12.32 24.46
CA ASP A 22 -9.17 13.71 24.54
C ASP A 22 -9.15 14.39 23.16
N LEU A 23 -8.76 13.65 22.11
CA LEU A 23 -8.59 14.15 20.74
C LEU A 23 -9.36 13.27 19.75
N LEU A 24 -9.93 13.89 18.71
CA LEU A 24 -10.63 13.19 17.62
C LEU A 24 -10.18 13.69 16.25
N GLY A 25 -9.79 12.77 15.37
CA GLY A 25 -9.38 13.08 14.01
C GLY A 25 -10.55 13.42 13.09
N LEU A 26 -10.50 14.57 12.45
CA LEU A 26 -11.46 15.04 11.44
C LEU A 26 -10.92 14.98 10.01
N ALA A 27 -9.69 14.51 9.80
CA ALA A 27 -9.17 14.29 8.45
C ALA A 27 -9.55 12.89 7.97
N ASN A 28 -10.70 12.78 7.28
CA ASN A 28 -11.15 11.55 6.63
C ASN A 28 -12.08 11.85 5.45
N ASN A 29 -12.40 10.84 4.63
CA ASN A 29 -13.25 10.96 3.44
C ASN A 29 -14.73 11.26 3.74
N HIS A 30 -15.22 11.02 4.96
CA HIS A 30 -16.60 11.30 5.37
C HIS A 30 -16.77 12.66 6.07
N SER A 31 -15.69 13.39 6.30
CA SER A 31 -15.72 14.67 7.02
C SER A 31 -16.54 15.76 6.33
N LEU A 32 -16.87 15.60 5.04
CA LEU A 32 -17.66 16.53 4.26
C LEU A 32 -19.01 15.94 3.79
N ASP A 33 -19.48 14.84 4.38
CA ASP A 33 -20.81 14.28 4.08
C ASP A 33 -21.93 15.33 4.30
N ALA A 34 -21.75 16.21 5.30
CA ALA A 34 -22.62 17.35 5.60
C ALA A 34 -22.10 18.69 5.05
N GLY A 35 -21.12 18.67 4.15
CA GLY A 35 -20.44 19.86 3.60
C GLY A 35 -19.54 20.59 4.61
N ALA A 36 -18.93 21.69 4.15
CA ALA A 36 -17.97 22.46 4.95
C ALA A 36 -18.59 23.06 6.23
N GLU A 37 -19.87 23.45 6.18
CA GLU A 37 -20.60 23.91 7.37
C GLU A 37 -20.75 22.80 8.40
N GLY A 38 -21.08 21.57 7.98
CA GLY A 38 -21.18 20.42 8.87
C GLY A 38 -19.83 20.06 9.53
N LEU A 39 -18.74 20.14 8.77
CA LEU A 39 -17.38 19.97 9.31
C LEU A 39 -17.04 21.02 10.37
N GLN A 40 -17.32 22.30 10.08
CA GLN A 40 -17.08 23.39 11.01
C GLN A 40 -17.93 23.25 12.28
N GLN A 41 -19.22 22.90 12.13
CA GLN A 41 -20.11 22.63 13.25
C GLN A 41 -19.60 21.47 14.10
N THR A 42 -19.08 20.40 13.49
CA THR A 42 -18.46 19.27 14.20
C THR A 42 -17.26 19.74 15.02
N ALA A 43 -16.33 20.48 14.41
CA ALA A 43 -15.16 21.00 15.11
C ALA A 43 -15.52 21.93 16.29
N VAL A 44 -16.49 22.84 16.10
CA VAL A 44 -16.97 23.74 17.17
C VAL A 44 -17.58 22.95 18.32
N ARG A 45 -18.42 21.95 18.04
CA ARG A 45 -19.07 21.14 19.07
C ARG A 45 -18.07 20.32 19.88
N LEU A 46 -17.06 19.74 19.22
CA LEU A 46 -15.97 19.05 19.91
C LEU A 46 -15.26 19.99 20.90
N ARG A 47 -14.86 21.18 20.44
CA ARG A 47 -14.21 22.18 21.31
C ARG A 47 -15.09 22.60 22.49
N GLN A 48 -16.39 22.85 22.24
CA GLN A 48 -17.35 23.22 23.29
C GLN A 48 -17.54 22.14 24.37
N SER A 49 -17.26 20.88 24.04
CA SER A 49 -17.32 19.77 24.99
C SER A 49 -15.94 19.36 25.55
N GLY A 50 -14.90 20.16 25.30
CA GLY A 50 -13.55 19.90 25.81
C GLY A 50 -12.75 18.84 25.05
N LEU A 51 -13.25 18.39 23.89
CA LEU A 51 -12.55 17.51 22.97
C LEU A 51 -11.77 18.33 21.94
N ILE A 52 -10.63 17.80 21.49
CA ILE A 52 -9.76 18.51 20.56
C ILE A 52 -9.92 17.93 19.15
N PRO A 53 -10.46 18.71 18.19
CA PRO A 53 -10.51 18.28 16.80
C PRO A 53 -9.12 18.35 16.16
N LEU A 54 -8.59 17.21 15.75
CA LEU A 54 -7.35 17.12 14.97
C LEU A 54 -7.64 17.22 13.48
N GLY A 55 -6.80 17.95 12.75
CA GLY A 55 -6.96 18.15 11.31
C GLY A 55 -7.93 19.28 10.95
N LEU A 56 -8.17 20.24 11.85
CA LEU A 56 -8.78 21.51 11.50
C LEU A 56 -8.43 22.56 12.57
N ASN A 57 -7.64 23.58 12.22
CA ASN A 57 -7.45 24.71 13.14
C ASN A 57 -8.70 25.62 13.18
N GLU A 58 -8.68 26.68 13.99
CA GLU A 58 -9.83 27.58 14.15
C GLU A 58 -10.24 28.28 12.84
N ASN A 59 -9.30 28.45 11.92
CA ASN A 59 -9.48 29.10 10.61
C ASN A 59 -9.65 28.09 9.46
N GLY A 60 -9.75 26.78 9.76
CA GLY A 60 -9.89 25.76 8.72
C GLY A 60 -8.59 25.36 8.02
N SER A 61 -7.41 25.74 8.53
CA SER A 61 -6.10 25.40 7.95
C SER A 61 -5.37 24.28 8.73
N VAL A 62 -4.33 23.73 8.11
CA VAL A 62 -3.39 22.77 8.71
C VAL A 62 -2.63 23.44 9.85
N ALA A 63 -2.75 22.92 11.06
CA ALA A 63 -1.85 23.25 12.16
C ALA A 63 -1.65 22.04 13.06
N PRO A 64 -0.44 21.84 13.62
CA PRO A 64 -0.23 20.83 14.63
C PRO A 64 -0.94 21.22 15.93
N GLU A 65 -1.57 20.26 16.60
CA GLU A 65 -1.95 20.40 18.00
C GLU A 65 -0.73 20.04 18.85
N ILE A 66 -0.24 20.97 19.68
CA ILE A 66 0.89 20.72 20.58
C ILE A 66 0.38 20.46 21.99
N ARG A 67 0.64 19.26 22.50
CA ARG A 67 0.30 18.84 23.86
C ARG A 67 1.56 18.72 24.70
N ILE A 68 1.51 19.27 25.90
CA ILE A 68 2.61 19.14 26.87
C ILE A 68 2.17 18.18 27.96
N ALA A 69 2.92 17.09 28.14
CA ALA A 69 2.72 16.12 29.20
C ALA A 69 4.06 15.76 29.82
N ASN A 70 4.21 15.86 31.14
CA ASN A 70 5.46 15.59 31.85
C ASN A 70 6.68 16.31 31.25
N ASN A 71 6.52 17.57 30.87
CA ASN A 71 7.52 18.41 30.18
C ASN A 71 7.97 17.90 28.79
N ILE A 72 7.24 16.96 28.19
CA ILE A 72 7.44 16.49 26.82
C ILE A 72 6.38 17.13 25.93
N ARG A 73 6.81 17.74 24.82
CA ARG A 73 5.95 18.33 23.80
C ARG A 73 5.68 17.31 22.71
N LEU A 74 4.41 16.97 22.51
CA LEU A 74 3.92 16.09 21.46
C LEU A 74 3.17 16.95 20.44
N ALA A 75 3.61 16.96 19.19
CA ALA A 75 2.85 17.54 18.09
C ALA A 75 1.99 16.47 17.42
N LEU A 76 0.72 16.75 17.23
CA LEU A 76 -0.22 15.85 16.56
C LEU A 76 -0.74 16.50 15.27
N LEU A 77 -0.64 15.76 14.17
CA LEU A 77 -1.14 16.14 12.85
C LEU A 77 -2.10 15.07 12.34
N ALA A 78 -3.04 15.46 11.48
CA ALA A 78 -4.00 14.54 10.88
C ALA A 78 -4.22 14.85 9.39
N PHE A 79 -4.04 13.86 8.51
CA PHE A 79 -4.19 14.00 7.06
C PHE A 79 -5.17 12.97 6.47
N ASN A 80 -5.77 13.28 5.32
CA ASN A 80 -6.57 12.39 4.50
C ASN A 80 -5.98 12.31 3.10
N THR A 81 -5.81 11.09 2.58
CA THR A 81 -5.32 10.87 1.21
C THR A 81 -6.40 10.27 0.32
N ILE A 82 -7.58 9.97 0.87
CA ILE A 82 -8.68 9.36 0.15
C ILE A 82 -9.54 10.47 -0.47
N PRO A 83 -9.69 10.49 -1.80
CA PRO A 83 -10.54 11.48 -2.46
C PRO A 83 -11.99 11.33 -1.98
N ASP A 84 -12.57 12.42 -1.50
CA ASP A 84 -14.01 12.51 -1.27
C ASP A 84 -14.69 13.10 -2.53
N PRO A 85 -15.69 12.41 -3.12
CA PRO A 85 -16.48 12.94 -4.22
C PRO A 85 -17.12 14.31 -3.94
N ALA A 86 -17.48 14.62 -2.69
CA ALA A 86 -17.99 15.93 -2.29
C ALA A 86 -16.87 16.97 -2.11
N ALA A 87 -15.72 16.58 -1.53
CA ALA A 87 -14.52 17.42 -1.43
C ALA A 87 -14.03 17.91 -2.80
N SER A 88 -14.06 17.07 -3.83
CA SER A 88 -13.61 17.45 -5.18
C SER A 88 -14.37 18.65 -5.78
N LEU A 89 -15.59 18.93 -5.31
CA LEU A 89 -16.42 20.06 -5.74
C LEU A 89 -16.35 21.27 -4.80
N LEU A 90 -16.15 21.05 -3.50
CA LEU A 90 -16.21 22.08 -2.46
C LEU A 90 -14.82 22.63 -2.06
N CYS A 91 -13.75 21.85 -2.29
CA CYS A 91 -12.38 22.14 -1.89
C CYS A 91 -11.49 22.58 -3.06
N ARG A 92 -11.92 23.64 -3.73
CA ARG A 92 -11.10 24.33 -4.75
C ARG A 92 -10.38 25.51 -4.11
N PRO A 93 -9.18 25.90 -4.58
CA PRO A 93 -8.46 27.08 -4.10
C PRO A 93 -9.31 28.36 -4.08
N ALA A 94 -10.33 28.43 -4.94
CA ALA A 94 -11.24 29.55 -5.07
C ALA A 94 -12.37 29.62 -4.02
N SER A 95 -12.63 28.58 -3.22
CA SER A 95 -13.85 28.51 -2.38
C SER A 95 -13.74 29.17 -1.00
N GLN A 96 -12.54 29.51 -0.50
CA GLN A 96 -12.30 30.06 0.86
C GLN A 96 -12.93 29.24 2.02
N LEU A 97 -13.40 28.01 1.77
CA LEU A 97 -14.05 27.17 2.76
C LEU A 97 -13.04 26.26 3.48
N PRO A 98 -13.25 25.95 4.78
CA PRO A 98 -12.47 24.95 5.49
C PRO A 98 -12.59 23.59 4.78
N CYS A 99 -11.46 22.96 4.48
CA CYS A 99 -11.42 21.63 3.87
C CYS A 99 -10.71 20.64 4.80
N PRO A 100 -11.19 19.38 4.90
CA PRO A 100 -10.45 18.36 5.60
C PRO A 100 -9.09 18.20 4.92
N LEU A 101 -8.02 18.03 5.70
CA LEU A 101 -6.66 18.02 5.17
C LEU A 101 -6.50 16.96 4.10
N VAL A 102 -6.41 17.38 2.84
CA VAL A 102 -5.94 16.51 1.76
C VAL A 102 -4.43 16.55 1.81
N TRP A 103 -3.81 15.37 1.91
CA TRP A 103 -2.36 15.26 1.77
C TRP A 103 -1.94 15.77 0.40
N ASP A 104 -0.97 16.67 0.38
CA ASP A 104 -0.28 17.09 -0.84
C ASP A 104 1.24 16.84 -0.68
N ALA A 105 1.92 16.65 -1.81
CA ALA A 105 3.30 16.17 -1.84
C ALA A 105 4.32 17.17 -1.24
N GLU A 106 3.98 18.46 -1.14
CA GLU A 106 4.89 19.49 -0.61
C GLU A 106 4.45 19.97 0.79
N GLY A 107 3.16 20.28 0.96
CA GLY A 107 2.59 20.83 2.18
C GLY A 107 2.53 19.83 3.33
N GLY A 108 2.27 18.55 3.06
CA GLY A 108 2.27 17.50 4.09
C GLY A 108 3.64 17.37 4.79
N PRO A 109 4.73 17.10 4.05
CA PRO A 109 6.08 17.05 4.60
C PRO A 109 6.51 18.36 5.26
N ALA A 110 6.22 19.52 4.66
CA ALA A 110 6.56 20.81 5.23
C ALA A 110 5.88 21.06 6.59
N ALA A 111 4.61 20.66 6.74
CA ALA A 111 3.88 20.78 8.00
C ALA A 111 4.46 19.88 9.09
N ILE A 112 4.86 18.65 8.75
CA ILE A 112 5.51 17.72 9.69
C ILE A 112 6.88 18.29 10.13
N ALA A 113 7.68 18.78 9.20
CA ALA A 113 8.98 19.38 9.51
C ALA A 113 8.84 20.62 10.42
N ALA A 114 7.86 21.48 10.14
CA ALA A 114 7.55 22.64 10.97
C ALA A 114 7.06 22.26 12.37
N ALA A 115 6.31 21.16 12.50
CA ALA A 115 5.89 20.62 13.78
C ALA A 115 7.05 20.03 14.58
N LYS A 116 7.97 19.30 13.92
CA LYS A 116 9.17 18.73 14.56
C LYS A 116 10.08 19.81 15.14
N ALA A 117 10.14 21.00 14.54
CA ALA A 117 10.89 22.12 15.09
C ALA A 117 10.34 22.66 16.43
N GLN A 118 9.09 22.33 16.78
CA GLN A 118 8.37 22.88 17.94
C GLN A 118 8.04 21.84 19.01
N ALA A 119 8.31 20.56 18.75
CA ALA A 119 7.94 19.44 19.61
C ALA A 119 9.08 18.42 19.73
N ASP A 120 9.04 17.64 20.80
CA ASP A 120 10.05 16.61 21.06
C ASP A 120 9.70 15.32 20.28
N ALA A 121 8.40 15.05 20.11
CA ALA A 121 7.89 14.00 19.22
C ALA A 121 6.73 14.47 18.34
N VAL A 122 6.63 13.91 17.13
CA VAL A 122 5.57 14.17 16.16
C VAL A 122 4.78 12.89 15.87
N ILE A 123 3.46 12.98 16.02
CA ILE A 123 2.50 11.90 15.78
C ILE A 123 1.62 12.31 14.60
N VAL A 124 1.55 11.47 13.58
CA VAL A 124 0.75 11.72 12.38
C VAL A 124 -0.37 10.69 12.31
N SER A 125 -1.62 11.13 12.41
CA SER A 125 -2.79 10.33 12.07
C SER A 125 -3.08 10.47 10.58
N VAL A 126 -3.35 9.39 9.88
CA VAL A 126 -3.61 9.46 8.44
C VAL A 126 -4.71 8.51 7.99
N HIS A 127 -5.63 9.05 7.20
CA HIS A 127 -6.73 8.33 6.57
C HIS A 127 -6.35 7.97 5.12
N TRP A 128 -6.04 6.70 4.85
CA TRP A 128 -5.39 6.27 3.58
C TRP A 128 -5.60 4.79 3.22
N GLY A 129 -5.08 4.37 2.07
CA GLY A 129 -5.13 2.97 1.65
C GLY A 129 -6.44 2.57 0.97
N LEU A 130 -6.63 1.27 0.80
CA LEU A 130 -7.80 0.69 0.14
C LEU A 130 -8.66 -0.03 1.18
N GLU A 131 -9.99 0.11 1.06
CA GLU A 131 -10.93 -0.57 1.95
C GLU A 131 -10.76 -2.09 1.89
N TYR A 132 -10.78 -2.71 3.06
CA TYR A 132 -10.71 -4.16 3.28
C TYR A 132 -9.40 -4.85 2.86
N GLU A 133 -8.41 -4.10 2.38
CA GLU A 133 -7.08 -4.62 2.09
C GLU A 133 -6.29 -4.82 3.38
N ALA A 134 -5.93 -6.06 3.69
CA ALA A 134 -5.20 -6.42 4.91
C ALA A 134 -3.71 -6.04 4.87
N ARG A 135 -3.23 -5.50 3.73
CA ARG A 135 -1.84 -5.09 3.49
C ARG A 135 -1.77 -3.63 3.06
N PRO A 136 -0.72 -2.90 3.46
CA PRO A 136 -0.50 -1.56 2.96
C PRO A 136 -0.28 -1.58 1.44
N SER A 137 -0.86 -0.62 0.74
CA SER A 137 -0.54 -0.39 -0.67
C SER A 137 0.83 0.28 -0.83
N PRO A 138 1.51 0.15 -1.99
CA PRO A 138 2.76 0.87 -2.26
C PRO A 138 2.64 2.40 -2.06
N THR A 139 1.45 2.97 -2.28
CA THR A 139 1.19 4.37 -1.98
C THR A 139 1.23 4.66 -0.48
N GLN A 140 0.66 3.81 0.37
CA GLN A 140 0.75 3.96 1.82
C GLN A 140 2.20 3.91 2.29
N GLU A 141 3.00 2.98 1.77
CA GLU A 141 4.42 2.84 2.14
C GLU A 141 5.23 4.08 1.76
N ARG A 142 5.07 4.60 0.53
CA ARG A 142 5.74 5.85 0.11
C ARG A 142 5.35 7.04 0.98
N LEU A 143 4.05 7.18 1.28
CA LEU A 143 3.55 8.28 2.11
C LEU A 143 4.06 8.15 3.55
N ALA A 144 4.07 6.95 4.10
CA ALA A 144 4.64 6.68 5.41
C ALA A 144 6.13 7.07 5.44
N GLN A 145 6.91 6.67 4.43
CA GLN A 145 8.32 7.05 4.34
C GLN A 145 8.49 8.57 4.24
N ALA A 146 7.71 9.26 3.41
CA ALA A 146 7.74 10.72 3.31
C ALA A 146 7.42 11.42 4.64
N MET A 147 6.47 10.88 5.42
CA MET A 147 6.15 11.40 6.76
C MET A 147 7.29 11.16 7.75
N LEU A 148 7.90 9.98 7.72
CA LEU A 148 9.07 9.67 8.54
C LEU A 148 10.25 10.59 8.18
N ASP A 149 10.57 10.75 6.90
CA ASP A 149 11.66 11.61 6.42
C ASP A 149 11.46 13.07 6.83
N ALA A 150 10.21 13.53 6.85
CA ALA A 150 9.83 14.86 7.32
C ALA A 150 9.93 15.03 8.86
N GLY A 151 10.10 13.96 9.62
CA GLY A 151 10.33 13.99 11.06
C GLY A 151 9.21 13.41 11.93
N ALA A 152 8.27 12.65 11.37
CA ALA A 152 7.29 11.90 12.16
C ALA A 152 7.97 10.79 12.97
N ASP A 153 7.64 10.69 14.26
CA ASP A 153 8.13 9.62 15.14
C ASP A 153 7.14 8.44 15.18
N LEU A 154 5.84 8.73 15.03
CA LEU A 154 4.77 7.72 14.96
C LEU A 154 3.77 8.09 13.87
N VAL A 155 3.54 7.19 12.91
CA VAL A 155 2.48 7.31 11.90
C VAL A 155 1.38 6.29 12.22
N VAL A 156 0.14 6.74 12.32
CA VAL A 156 -1.03 5.92 12.67
C VAL A 156 -2.07 6.03 11.57
N GLY A 157 -2.19 4.96 10.79
CA GLY A 157 -3.12 4.84 9.70
C GLY A 157 -4.49 4.30 10.13
N HIS A 158 -5.51 4.70 9.37
CA HIS A 158 -6.88 4.17 9.39
C HIS A 158 -7.53 4.40 8.01
N HIS A 159 -8.77 3.94 7.82
CA HIS A 159 -9.56 3.86 6.56
C HIS A 159 -9.79 2.45 6.03
N PRO A 160 -8.80 1.53 5.96
CA PRO A 160 -9.03 0.20 5.38
C PRO A 160 -10.09 -0.67 6.09
N HIS A 161 -10.62 -0.25 7.24
CA HIS A 161 -11.54 -0.99 8.10
C HIS A 161 -11.01 -2.31 8.68
N VAL A 162 -9.79 -2.71 8.28
CA VAL A 162 -9.07 -3.89 8.75
C VAL A 162 -7.71 -3.50 9.29
N ALA A 163 -7.21 -4.26 10.27
CA ALA A 163 -5.87 -4.05 10.81
C ALA A 163 -4.78 -4.52 9.82
N GLN A 164 -3.84 -3.63 9.53
CA GLN A 164 -2.67 -3.85 8.67
C GLN A 164 -1.38 -3.92 9.52
N PRO A 165 -0.26 -4.42 8.96
CA PRO A 165 1.03 -4.49 9.64
C PRO A 165 1.54 -3.19 10.26
N LEU A 166 2.40 -3.35 11.26
CA LEU A 166 3.27 -2.32 11.79
C LEU A 166 4.67 -2.48 11.19
N ALA A 167 5.31 -1.38 10.84
CA ALA A 167 6.70 -1.32 10.40
C ALA A 167 7.54 -0.47 11.36
N LEU A 168 8.77 -0.92 11.60
CA LEU A 168 9.78 -0.18 12.36
C LEU A 168 10.79 0.44 11.40
N SER A 169 11.13 1.71 11.62
CA SER A 169 12.19 2.41 10.90
C SER A 169 13.07 3.13 11.91
N GLY A 170 14.14 2.46 12.35
CA GLY A 170 14.97 2.92 13.47
C GLY A 170 14.16 2.97 14.77
N ASP A 171 14.06 4.16 15.37
CA ASP A 171 13.28 4.46 16.58
C ASP A 171 11.83 4.91 16.28
N ARG A 172 11.42 4.84 15.01
CA ARG A 172 10.11 5.30 14.53
C ARG A 172 9.21 4.14 14.16
N VAL A 173 7.91 4.36 14.24
CA VAL A 173 6.89 3.33 13.98
C VAL A 173 5.85 3.82 12.98
N VAL A 174 5.48 2.95 12.06
CA VAL A 174 4.32 3.12 11.18
C VAL A 174 3.34 2.00 11.50
N ALA A 175 2.13 2.35 11.92
CA ALA A 175 1.01 1.42 11.98
C ALA A 175 0.09 1.69 10.80
N TYR A 176 0.15 0.87 9.74
CA TYR A 176 -0.49 1.19 8.47
C TYR A 176 -2.02 1.25 8.55
N SER A 177 -2.64 0.44 9.39
CA SER A 177 -4.05 0.57 9.73
C SER A 177 -4.32 -0.11 11.05
N LEU A 178 -4.99 0.60 11.97
CA LEU A 178 -5.48 0.01 13.21
C LEU A 178 -6.78 -0.79 13.03
N GLY A 179 -7.46 -0.65 11.89
CA GLY A 179 -8.81 -1.19 11.69
C GLY A 179 -9.89 -0.38 12.42
N ASN A 180 -11.04 -1.00 12.65
CA ASN A 180 -12.18 -0.36 13.30
C ASN A 180 -12.01 -0.28 14.84
N PHE A 181 -12.71 0.65 15.48
CA PHE A 181 -12.82 0.71 16.95
C PHE A 181 -14.29 0.58 17.37
N VAL A 182 -14.98 1.71 17.59
CA VAL A 182 -16.45 1.74 17.71
C VAL A 182 -17.05 1.82 16.31
N PHE A 183 -17.61 0.71 15.82
CA PHE A 183 -18.16 0.62 14.46
C PHE A 183 -19.29 -0.42 14.40
N ASP A 184 -20.20 -0.29 13.45
CA ASP A 184 -21.37 -1.16 13.28
C ASP A 184 -21.17 -2.25 12.21
N GLN A 185 -20.01 -2.30 11.55
CA GLN A 185 -19.67 -3.41 10.66
C GLN A 185 -19.47 -4.70 11.44
N GLU A 186 -20.14 -5.75 10.98
CA GLU A 186 -20.16 -7.05 11.65
C GLU A 186 -19.42 -8.16 10.90
N THR A 187 -18.68 -7.83 9.84
CA THR A 187 -17.96 -8.83 9.04
C THR A 187 -16.76 -9.40 9.81
N ALA A 188 -16.44 -10.66 9.57
CA ALA A 188 -15.36 -11.35 10.30
C ALA A 188 -13.99 -10.69 10.14
N GLN A 189 -13.75 -10.01 9.01
CA GLN A 189 -12.49 -9.34 8.70
C GLN A 189 -12.35 -7.97 9.37
N THR A 190 -13.46 -7.26 9.62
CA THR A 190 -13.47 -5.88 10.15
C THR A 190 -13.59 -5.79 11.66
N ARG A 191 -13.90 -6.91 12.32
CA ARG A 191 -13.97 -7.02 13.78
C ARG A 191 -12.60 -7.05 14.46
N PRO A 192 -11.60 -7.84 14.02
CA PRO A 192 -10.27 -7.81 14.63
C PRO A 192 -9.55 -6.51 14.28
N ALA A 193 -9.14 -5.77 15.31
CA ALA A 193 -8.52 -4.47 15.17
C ALA A 193 -7.46 -4.24 16.26
N LEU A 194 -6.81 -3.09 16.24
CA LEU A 194 -5.73 -2.73 17.14
C LEU A 194 -6.03 -1.41 17.84
N ALA A 195 -5.60 -1.29 19.09
CA ALA A 195 -5.31 -0.02 19.73
C ALA A 195 -3.81 0.04 20.01
N LEU A 196 -3.24 1.24 20.06
CA LEU A 196 -1.84 1.45 20.38
C LEU A 196 -1.68 2.20 21.68
N ARG A 197 -0.73 1.77 22.49
CA ARG A 197 -0.20 2.55 23.60
C ARG A 197 1.24 2.90 23.31
N ALA A 198 1.49 4.18 23.03
CA ALA A 198 2.82 4.70 22.73
C ALA A 198 3.42 5.41 23.94
N PHE A 199 4.74 5.26 24.12
CA PHE A 199 5.51 5.85 25.21
C PHE A 199 6.56 6.79 24.62
N PHE A 200 6.60 8.02 25.13
CA PHE A 200 7.49 9.08 24.63
C PHE A 200 8.36 9.62 25.75
N ASP A 201 9.55 10.10 25.39
CA ASP A 201 10.36 10.99 26.21
C ASP A 201 10.89 12.18 25.38
N ALA A 202 11.79 12.99 25.96
CA ALA A 202 12.34 14.16 25.30
C ALA A 202 13.18 13.86 24.05
N ALA A 203 13.54 12.59 23.78
CA ALA A 203 14.21 12.19 22.55
C ALA A 203 13.28 11.53 21.53
N GLY A 204 11.97 11.46 21.81
CA GLY A 204 10.97 10.94 20.87
C GLY A 204 10.27 9.67 21.36
N LEU A 205 9.87 8.83 20.41
CA LEU A 205 9.18 7.57 20.66
C LEU A 205 10.14 6.54 21.27
N ARG A 206 9.69 5.85 22.33
CA ARG A 206 10.50 4.84 23.05
C ARG A 206 9.96 3.43 22.96
N ALA A 207 8.64 3.30 22.97
CA ALA A 207 7.98 2.01 22.88
C ALA A 207 6.57 2.17 22.33
N VAL A 208 6.11 1.15 21.63
CA VAL A 208 4.71 0.98 21.26
C VAL A 208 4.27 -0.39 21.75
N GLN A 209 3.20 -0.41 22.55
CA GLN A 209 2.48 -1.61 22.91
C GLN A 209 1.24 -1.72 22.02
N VAL A 210 1.18 -2.80 21.25
CA VAL A 210 -0.02 -3.16 20.48
C VAL A 210 -1.03 -3.83 21.39
N LEU A 211 -2.27 -3.38 21.34
CA LEU A 211 -3.41 -3.88 22.10
C LEU A 211 -4.43 -4.46 21.12
N PRO A 212 -4.43 -5.78 20.90
CA PRO A 212 -5.42 -6.44 20.06
C PRO A 212 -6.82 -6.27 20.65
N ILE A 213 -7.76 -5.84 19.80
CA ILE A 213 -9.14 -5.63 20.19
C ILE A 213 -10.10 -6.31 19.22
N GLN A 214 -11.29 -6.59 19.72
CA GLN A 214 -12.46 -6.80 18.89
C GLN A 214 -13.24 -5.49 18.82
N ALA A 215 -13.30 -4.91 17.63
CA ALA A 215 -14.15 -3.78 17.29
C ALA A 215 -15.63 -4.14 17.35
N GLY A 216 -16.46 -3.11 17.46
CA GLY A 216 -17.91 -3.22 17.50
C GLY A 216 -18.51 -2.06 18.31
N LEU A 217 -19.81 -2.11 18.60
CA LEU A 217 -20.47 -1.07 19.40
C LEU A 217 -19.90 -0.95 20.83
N ARG A 218 -19.22 -2.00 21.32
CA ARG A 218 -18.52 -2.04 22.60
C ARG A 218 -17.19 -2.76 22.40
N PRO A 219 -16.11 -2.03 22.05
CA PRO A 219 -14.81 -2.63 21.83
C PRO A 219 -14.29 -3.33 23.08
N ARG A 220 -13.63 -4.47 22.91
CA ARG A 220 -12.99 -5.22 24.00
C ARG A 220 -11.58 -5.64 23.61
N LEU A 221 -10.70 -5.78 24.59
CA LEU A 221 -9.42 -6.46 24.37
C LEU A 221 -9.67 -7.93 24.02
N LEU A 222 -8.87 -8.44 23.07
CA LEU A 222 -8.82 -9.87 22.78
C LEU A 222 -8.00 -10.59 23.85
N ALA A 223 -8.44 -11.79 24.22
CA ALA A 223 -7.63 -12.67 25.04
C ALA A 223 -6.39 -13.14 24.25
N PRO A 224 -5.28 -13.51 24.91
CA PRO A 224 -4.04 -13.87 24.23
C PRO A 224 -4.21 -14.93 23.14
N ASN A 225 -5.03 -15.95 23.36
CA ASN A 225 -5.32 -17.01 22.40
C ASN A 225 -6.13 -16.52 21.18
N GLU A 226 -7.04 -15.55 21.37
CA GLU A 226 -7.79 -14.93 20.27
C GLU A 226 -6.90 -13.99 19.43
N ALA A 227 -5.89 -13.39 20.08
CA ALA A 227 -5.03 -12.38 19.47
C ALA A 227 -3.89 -12.96 18.62
N VAL A 228 -3.52 -14.24 18.78
CA VAL A 228 -2.33 -14.83 18.11
C VAL A 228 -2.35 -14.59 16.61
N SER A 229 -3.44 -14.95 15.94
CA SER A 229 -3.57 -14.81 14.48
C SER A 229 -3.43 -13.36 14.02
N LEU A 230 -4.07 -12.42 14.72
CA LEU A 230 -3.99 -11.00 14.43
C LEU A 230 -2.57 -10.46 14.67
N LEU A 231 -1.97 -10.78 15.82
CA LEU A 231 -0.63 -10.33 16.18
C LEU A 231 0.45 -10.87 15.23
N THR A 232 0.38 -12.16 14.87
CA THR A 232 1.29 -12.76 13.89
C THR A 232 1.21 -12.01 12.56
N ARG A 233 0.00 -11.70 12.09
CA ARG A 233 -0.22 -10.98 10.82
C ARG A 233 0.32 -9.55 10.84
N VAL A 234 0.21 -8.85 11.98
CA VAL A 234 0.53 -7.41 12.05
C VAL A 234 1.92 -7.09 12.60
N LEU A 235 2.57 -8.02 13.29
CA LEU A 235 3.88 -7.80 13.92
C LEU A 235 5.03 -8.57 13.27
N LEU A 236 4.74 -9.68 12.58
CA LEU A 236 5.78 -10.49 11.94
C LEU A 236 5.74 -10.25 10.43
N PRO A 237 6.90 -10.08 9.76
CA PRO A 237 6.93 -10.15 8.32
C PRO A 237 6.40 -11.53 7.89
N PRO A 238 5.61 -11.61 6.80
CA PRO A 238 5.16 -12.89 6.29
C PRO A 238 6.36 -13.81 6.02
N PRO A 239 6.30 -15.10 6.39
CA PRO A 239 7.36 -16.04 6.04
C PRO A 239 7.55 -16.05 4.52
N ARG A 240 8.79 -15.99 4.07
CA ARG A 240 9.10 -16.22 2.66
C ARG A 240 9.19 -17.72 2.39
N LEU A 241 8.60 -18.13 1.28
CA LEU A 241 8.81 -19.42 0.65
C LEU A 241 9.72 -19.25 -0.55
N ALA A 242 10.35 -20.34 -0.97
CA ALA A 242 11.11 -20.40 -2.20
C ALA A 242 10.70 -21.62 -3.03
N PHE A 243 10.82 -21.51 -4.35
CA PHE A 243 10.70 -22.59 -5.31
C PHE A 243 11.97 -22.62 -6.17
N ALA A 244 12.59 -23.80 -6.26
CA ALA A 244 13.64 -24.08 -7.23
C ALA A 244 13.00 -24.75 -8.45
N CYS A 245 13.28 -24.26 -9.65
CA CYS A 245 12.76 -24.83 -10.89
C CYS A 245 13.84 -25.67 -11.60
N GLY A 246 13.41 -26.42 -12.60
CA GLY A 246 14.24 -27.18 -13.52
C GLY A 246 13.36 -27.71 -14.64
N GLU A 247 13.90 -28.52 -15.54
CA GLU A 247 13.19 -28.99 -16.75
C GLU A 247 11.82 -29.64 -16.48
N GLU A 248 11.65 -30.32 -15.34
CA GLU A 248 10.41 -31.04 -14.99
C GLU A 248 9.42 -30.18 -14.15
N GLY A 249 9.74 -28.92 -13.87
CA GLY A 249 8.93 -27.98 -13.09
C GLY A 249 9.60 -27.53 -11.78
N CYS A 250 8.81 -26.89 -10.90
CA CYS A 250 9.34 -26.30 -9.67
C CYS A 250 8.95 -27.05 -8.40
N ALA A 251 9.86 -27.07 -7.42
CA ALA A 251 9.70 -27.68 -6.10
C ALA A 251 10.06 -26.71 -4.98
N SER A 252 9.42 -26.85 -3.82
CA SER A 252 9.71 -26.02 -2.65
C SER A 252 11.17 -26.14 -2.22
N ALA A 253 11.78 -25.00 -1.91
CA ALA A 253 13.17 -24.86 -1.49
C ALA A 253 13.26 -24.07 -0.17
N ALA A 254 14.43 -24.09 0.45
CA ALA A 254 14.71 -23.26 1.62
C ALA A 254 14.75 -21.79 1.20
N ALA A 255 13.91 -20.95 1.83
CA ALA A 255 13.88 -19.53 1.49
C ALA A 255 15.14 -18.81 1.99
N PRO A 256 15.80 -17.99 1.14
CA PRO A 256 16.90 -17.15 1.57
C PRO A 256 16.41 -16.10 2.58
N GLN A 257 17.27 -15.75 3.55
CA GLN A 257 16.90 -14.83 4.63
C GLN A 257 16.65 -13.39 4.16
N VAL A 258 17.14 -12.99 2.98
CA VAL A 258 17.17 -11.60 2.49
C VAL A 258 16.67 -11.49 1.05
N ALA A 259 15.62 -12.22 0.68
CA ALA A 259 14.91 -11.90 -0.56
C ALA A 259 13.95 -10.74 -0.29
N GLN A 260 14.23 -9.57 -0.88
CA GLN A 260 13.25 -8.50 -1.02
C GLN A 260 12.66 -8.59 -2.43
N GLY A 261 11.34 -8.51 -2.51
CA GLY A 261 10.59 -8.53 -3.76
C GLY A 261 9.41 -7.59 -3.72
N GLY A 262 8.52 -7.74 -4.68
CA GLY A 262 7.34 -6.89 -4.84
C GLY A 262 7.40 -6.08 -6.12
N ARG A 263 6.42 -5.19 -6.26
CA ARG A 263 6.19 -4.48 -7.52
C ARG A 263 7.36 -3.60 -7.92
N PHE A 264 7.62 -3.60 -9.22
CA PHE A 264 8.64 -2.78 -9.84
C PHE A 264 8.37 -1.29 -9.60
N PHE A 265 9.44 -0.61 -9.22
CA PHE A 265 9.44 0.84 -9.06
C PHE A 265 10.34 1.51 -10.09
N SER A 266 11.59 1.03 -10.19
CA SER A 266 12.55 1.51 -11.15
C SER A 266 13.66 0.50 -11.41
N GLY A 267 14.21 0.51 -12.62
CA GLY A 267 15.35 -0.29 -13.02
C GLY A 267 16.14 0.39 -14.13
N GLN A 268 17.33 -0.13 -14.41
CA GLN A 268 18.16 0.32 -15.52
C GLN A 268 18.53 -0.85 -16.42
N ILE A 269 18.34 -0.70 -17.73
CA ILE A 269 18.69 -1.71 -18.73
C ILE A 269 18.94 -1.05 -20.08
N ASP A 270 19.83 -1.61 -20.90
CA ASP A 270 20.19 -1.07 -22.23
C ASP A 270 19.14 -1.50 -23.28
N LEU A 271 18.03 -0.78 -23.34
CA LEU A 271 16.92 -1.07 -24.26
C LEU A 271 17.29 -0.72 -25.71
N THR A 272 18.10 0.33 -25.89
CA THR A 272 18.48 0.79 -27.22
C THR A 272 19.62 -0.03 -27.84
N GLY A 273 20.40 -0.73 -27.02
CA GLY A 273 21.54 -1.55 -27.43
C GLY A 273 22.78 -0.73 -27.78
N ASP A 274 22.89 0.50 -27.26
CA ASP A 274 24.01 1.41 -27.51
C ASP A 274 25.12 1.32 -26.44
N GLY A 275 24.94 0.45 -25.44
CA GLY A 275 25.83 0.26 -24.31
C GLY A 275 25.55 1.20 -23.14
N VAL A 276 24.54 2.07 -23.22
CA VAL A 276 24.14 3.01 -22.18
C VAL A 276 22.75 2.65 -21.64
N PRO A 277 22.64 2.13 -20.40
CA PRO A 277 21.34 1.77 -19.83
C PRO A 277 20.36 2.95 -19.72
N GLU A 278 19.15 2.77 -20.21
CA GLU A 278 18.03 3.66 -19.91
C GLU A 278 17.45 3.38 -18.54
N THR A 279 16.88 4.40 -17.91
CA THR A 279 16.16 4.25 -16.65
C THR A 279 14.67 4.07 -16.91
N VAL A 280 14.12 2.93 -16.49
CA VAL A 280 12.68 2.66 -16.55
C VAL A 280 12.08 2.89 -15.18
N ARG A 281 10.94 3.59 -15.10
CA ARG A 281 10.22 3.84 -13.85
C ARG A 281 8.73 3.59 -14.01
N GLN A 282 8.11 3.00 -13.00
CA GLN A 282 6.66 2.92 -12.90
C GLN A 282 6.13 4.10 -12.09
N GLU A 283 5.44 5.01 -12.76
CA GLU A 283 4.80 6.20 -12.19
C GLU A 283 3.27 5.98 -12.09
N GLY A 284 2.83 5.38 -10.99
CA GLY A 284 1.43 5.00 -10.80
C GLY A 284 1.05 3.81 -11.69
N GLU A 285 0.01 3.95 -12.51
CA GLU A 285 -0.41 2.91 -13.48
C GLU A 285 0.25 3.10 -14.87
N ARG A 286 1.38 3.81 -14.96
CA ARG A 286 2.11 4.06 -16.21
C ARG A 286 3.59 3.77 -16.06
N VAL A 287 4.23 3.46 -17.18
CA VAL A 287 5.69 3.29 -17.26
C VAL A 287 6.31 4.40 -18.09
N VAL A 288 7.47 4.86 -17.65
CA VAL A 288 8.22 5.93 -18.29
C VAL A 288 9.67 5.49 -18.45
N VAL A 289 10.20 5.68 -19.65
CA VAL A 289 11.61 5.43 -19.95
C VAL A 289 12.33 6.78 -20.05
N PHE A 290 13.46 6.87 -19.37
CA PHE A 290 14.31 8.05 -19.33
C PHE A 290 15.68 7.72 -19.92
N GLN A 291 16.14 8.59 -20.81
CA GLN A 291 17.51 8.60 -21.34
C GLN A 291 18.14 9.94 -20.93
N ASP A 292 19.28 9.90 -20.25
CA ASP A 292 19.96 11.08 -19.70
C ASP A 292 19.04 12.00 -18.86
N GLY A 293 18.14 11.39 -18.07
CA GLY A 293 17.18 12.10 -17.24
C GLY A 293 15.99 12.72 -17.99
N THR A 294 15.93 12.60 -19.32
CA THR A 294 14.82 13.06 -20.15
C THR A 294 13.87 11.91 -20.45
N ALA A 295 12.57 12.10 -20.25
CA ALA A 295 11.57 11.10 -20.58
C ALA A 295 11.48 10.94 -22.12
N VAL A 296 11.91 9.79 -22.65
CA VAL A 296 11.93 9.48 -24.08
C VAL A 296 10.72 8.65 -24.52
N TRP A 297 10.08 7.93 -23.59
CA TRP A 297 8.87 7.18 -23.87
C TRP A 297 7.97 7.07 -22.64
N ARG A 298 6.66 6.93 -22.89
CA ARG A 298 5.63 6.69 -21.87
C ARG A 298 4.65 5.65 -22.39
N SER A 299 4.22 4.73 -21.51
CA SER A 299 3.18 3.78 -21.84
C SER A 299 1.88 4.50 -22.23
N PRO A 300 1.10 3.96 -23.20
CA PRO A 300 -0.19 4.50 -23.57
C PRO A 300 -1.13 4.73 -22.39
N ALA A 301 -1.96 5.77 -22.49
CA ALA A 301 -2.80 6.24 -21.40
C ALA A 301 -3.92 5.26 -21.01
N GLU A 302 -4.31 4.42 -21.96
CA GLU A 302 -5.35 3.40 -21.85
C GLU A 302 -4.82 2.08 -21.27
N TRP A 303 -3.50 1.94 -21.10
CA TRP A 303 -2.92 0.82 -20.40
C TRP A 303 -2.82 1.17 -18.92
N ARG A 304 -3.41 0.34 -18.07
CA ARG A 304 -3.25 0.42 -16.62
C ARG A 304 -2.17 -0.59 -16.24
N VAL A 305 -0.93 -0.12 -16.13
CA VAL A 305 0.21 -0.98 -15.81
C VAL A 305 0.15 -1.37 -14.33
N VAL A 306 0.16 -2.67 -14.08
CA VAL A 306 0.15 -3.28 -12.75
C VAL A 306 1.57 -3.44 -12.25
N ASP A 307 2.42 -4.04 -13.08
CA ASP A 307 3.81 -4.36 -12.74
C ASP A 307 4.69 -4.48 -13.99
N VAL A 308 6.02 -4.47 -13.79
CA VAL A 308 7.04 -4.39 -14.84
C VAL A 308 8.22 -5.30 -14.53
N ALA A 309 8.80 -5.93 -15.55
CA ALA A 309 10.11 -6.55 -15.47
C ALA A 309 10.96 -6.12 -16.68
N LEU A 310 12.27 -6.15 -16.49
CA LEU A 310 13.25 -5.79 -17.50
C LEU A 310 14.12 -7.02 -17.78
N GLY A 311 14.32 -7.35 -19.05
CA GLY A 311 15.03 -8.57 -19.45
C GLY A 311 14.89 -8.88 -20.93
N ASP A 312 15.46 -9.99 -21.37
CA ASP A 312 15.33 -10.52 -22.74
C ASP A 312 14.15 -11.50 -22.79
N SER A 313 12.96 -10.92 -22.73
CA SER A 313 11.71 -11.67 -22.52
C SER A 313 11.28 -12.53 -23.70
N ASN A 314 11.86 -12.30 -24.88
CA ASN A 314 11.53 -13.01 -26.11
C ASN A 314 12.73 -13.76 -26.73
N ASP A 315 13.84 -13.88 -25.98
CA ASP A 315 15.06 -14.59 -26.36
C ASP A 315 15.58 -14.17 -27.74
N ASP A 316 15.60 -12.85 -27.99
CA ASP A 316 16.09 -12.28 -29.26
C ASP A 316 17.47 -11.62 -29.15
N GLY A 317 18.08 -11.68 -27.96
CA GLY A 317 19.40 -11.14 -27.65
C GLY A 317 19.36 -9.64 -27.37
N ARG A 318 18.17 -9.07 -27.13
CA ARG A 318 17.98 -7.66 -26.81
C ARG A 318 17.12 -7.53 -25.57
N TYR A 319 17.24 -6.38 -24.90
CA TYR A 319 16.47 -6.13 -23.71
C TYR A 319 15.15 -5.43 -24.03
N GLU A 320 14.10 -5.87 -23.34
CA GLU A 320 12.75 -5.34 -23.41
C GLU A 320 12.20 -4.95 -22.04
N ILE A 321 11.02 -4.34 -22.10
CA ILE A 321 10.14 -4.08 -20.97
C ILE A 321 8.97 -5.06 -21.06
N MET A 322 8.85 -5.94 -20.08
CA MET A 322 7.71 -6.82 -19.90
C MET A 322 6.69 -6.16 -18.96
N LEU A 323 5.43 -6.10 -19.37
CA LEU A 323 4.37 -5.37 -18.67
C LEU A 323 3.20 -6.28 -18.34
N ALA A 324 2.75 -6.27 -17.08
CA ALA A 324 1.41 -6.72 -16.72
C ALA A 324 0.46 -5.53 -16.80
N ILE A 325 -0.56 -5.60 -17.65
CA ILE A 325 -1.51 -4.49 -17.82
C ILE A 325 -2.95 -4.93 -17.68
N TRP A 326 -3.80 -4.00 -17.24
CA TRP A 326 -5.23 -4.04 -17.53
C TRP A 326 -5.55 -3.14 -18.71
N ARG A 327 -6.39 -3.64 -19.62
CA ARG A 327 -6.91 -2.88 -20.75
C ARG A 327 -8.36 -3.25 -21.03
N ARG A 328 -9.19 -2.29 -21.44
CA ARG A 328 -10.55 -2.56 -21.92
C ARG A 328 -10.55 -3.20 -23.30
N ASP A 329 -11.25 -4.32 -23.45
CA ASP A 329 -11.50 -4.94 -24.75
C ASP A 329 -12.56 -4.17 -25.56
N GLY A 330 -12.81 -4.60 -26.80
CA GLY A 330 -13.78 -3.95 -27.69
C GLY A 330 -15.23 -3.97 -27.18
N ALA A 331 -15.54 -4.80 -26.19
CA ALA A 331 -16.83 -4.85 -25.51
C ALA A 331 -16.85 -4.04 -24.20
N GLY A 332 -15.72 -3.41 -23.84
CA GLY A 332 -15.58 -2.52 -22.69
C GLY A 332 -15.18 -3.23 -21.38
N TYR A 333 -14.91 -4.53 -21.40
CA TYR A 333 -14.48 -5.27 -20.21
C TYR A 333 -12.97 -5.11 -20.00
N GLU A 334 -12.56 -4.84 -18.75
CA GLU A 334 -11.15 -4.84 -18.39
C GLU A 334 -10.59 -6.28 -18.41
N ARG A 335 -9.43 -6.44 -19.07
CA ARG A 335 -8.74 -7.71 -19.23
C ARG A 335 -7.27 -7.55 -18.83
N SER A 336 -6.78 -8.47 -18.00
CA SER A 336 -5.36 -8.57 -17.63
C SER A 336 -4.57 -9.26 -18.74
N GLN A 337 -3.43 -8.69 -19.17
CA GLN A 337 -2.62 -9.19 -20.28
C GLN A 337 -1.11 -8.89 -20.06
N PRO A 338 -0.20 -9.79 -20.48
CA PRO A 338 1.23 -9.53 -20.53
C PRO A 338 1.66 -8.94 -21.89
N TYR A 339 2.40 -7.83 -21.91
CA TYR A 339 2.85 -7.12 -23.12
C TYR A 339 4.38 -7.00 -23.12
N ILE A 340 5.01 -7.18 -24.28
CA ILE A 340 6.45 -6.94 -24.49
C ILE A 340 6.61 -5.65 -25.30
N VAL A 341 7.32 -4.68 -24.73
CA VAL A 341 7.67 -3.42 -25.38
C VAL A 341 9.19 -3.35 -25.53
N GLY A 342 9.68 -3.04 -26.72
CA GLY A 342 11.11 -2.93 -26.97
C GLY A 342 11.44 -1.83 -27.97
N TYR A 343 12.71 -1.42 -28.01
CA TYR A 343 13.17 -0.41 -28.94
C TYR A 343 13.54 -1.04 -30.28
N ARG A 344 12.83 -0.73 -31.36
CA ARG A 344 13.07 -1.25 -32.72
C ARG A 344 12.99 -0.08 -33.72
N GLY A 345 13.88 -0.09 -34.72
CA GLY A 345 13.82 0.90 -35.82
C GLY A 345 13.92 2.37 -35.41
N GLY A 346 14.44 2.69 -34.22
CA GLY A 346 14.52 4.07 -33.71
C GLY A 346 13.36 4.50 -32.81
N ALA A 347 12.43 3.61 -32.46
CA ALA A 347 11.28 3.90 -31.60
C ALA A 347 10.97 2.74 -30.64
N TYR A 348 10.27 3.05 -29.55
CA TYR A 348 9.69 2.02 -28.68
C TYR A 348 8.38 1.52 -29.28
N GLU A 349 8.29 0.22 -29.50
CA GLU A 349 7.16 -0.45 -30.15
C GLU A 349 6.62 -1.59 -29.29
N LEU A 350 5.32 -1.87 -29.42
CA LEU A 350 4.73 -3.08 -28.87
C LEU A 350 5.17 -4.27 -29.76
N LEU A 351 6.08 -5.09 -29.25
CA LEU A 351 6.61 -6.25 -29.99
C LEU A 351 5.64 -7.42 -29.93
N TRP A 352 5.00 -7.60 -28.78
CA TRP A 352 4.03 -8.66 -28.57
C TRP A 352 2.95 -8.24 -27.57
N GLY A 353 1.69 -8.48 -27.93
CA GLY A 353 0.54 -8.28 -27.04
C GLY A 353 -0.11 -9.62 -26.74
N GLY A 354 0.06 -10.11 -25.51
CA GLY A 354 -0.50 -11.37 -25.07
C GLY A 354 -2.02 -11.39 -25.07
N ARG A 355 -2.59 -12.60 -25.05
CA ARG A 355 -4.03 -12.79 -24.88
C ARG A 355 -4.46 -12.50 -23.44
N PRO A 356 -5.72 -12.11 -23.20
CA PRO A 356 -6.28 -12.05 -21.86
C PRO A 356 -6.01 -13.34 -21.08
N VAL A 357 -5.42 -13.21 -19.90
CA VAL A 357 -5.29 -14.32 -18.96
C VAL A 357 -6.59 -14.49 -18.16
N VAL A 358 -6.88 -15.72 -17.77
CA VAL A 358 -8.06 -16.04 -16.95
C VAL A 358 -7.89 -15.49 -15.54
N ASP A 359 -6.73 -15.75 -14.95
CA ASP A 359 -6.35 -15.28 -13.62
C ASP A 359 -5.48 -14.03 -13.76
N PRO A 360 -5.91 -12.87 -13.27
CA PRO A 360 -5.18 -11.62 -13.47
C PRO A 360 -3.79 -11.60 -12.83
N ILE A 361 -2.83 -11.00 -13.54
CA ILE A 361 -1.45 -10.86 -13.05
C ILE A 361 -1.40 -9.72 -12.03
N GLN A 362 -0.79 -9.98 -10.87
CA GLN A 362 -0.62 -9.03 -9.77
C GLN A 362 0.81 -8.50 -9.67
N GLU A 363 1.78 -9.37 -9.95
CA GLU A 363 3.22 -9.09 -9.95
C GLU A 363 3.90 -9.96 -11.02
N LEU A 364 5.04 -9.51 -11.56
CA LEU A 364 5.84 -10.31 -12.49
C LEU A 364 7.35 -10.08 -12.34
N GLU A 365 8.11 -11.08 -12.72
CA GLU A 365 9.59 -11.08 -12.77
C GLU A 365 10.05 -11.81 -14.04
N LEU A 366 11.28 -11.51 -14.46
CA LEU A 366 11.98 -12.21 -15.54
C LEU A 366 13.29 -12.79 -15.02
N GLY A 367 13.59 -14.03 -15.41
CA GLY A 367 14.89 -14.63 -15.18
C GLY A 367 14.92 -16.10 -15.57
N ASP A 368 16.11 -16.59 -15.86
CA ASP A 368 16.41 -17.99 -16.17
C ASP A 368 16.27 -18.83 -14.89
N VAL A 369 15.05 -19.28 -14.58
CA VAL A 369 14.74 -19.98 -13.34
C VAL A 369 14.94 -21.48 -13.46
N ASP A 370 15.04 -22.04 -14.66
CA ASP A 370 15.29 -23.47 -14.90
C ASP A 370 16.73 -23.79 -15.36
N GLY A 371 17.54 -22.77 -15.65
CA GLY A 371 18.96 -22.88 -15.96
C GLY A 371 19.27 -23.20 -17.44
N ASP A 372 18.30 -23.04 -18.34
CA ASP A 372 18.46 -23.33 -19.77
C ASP A 372 19.05 -22.17 -20.58
N GLY A 373 19.20 -20.99 -19.95
CA GLY A 373 19.76 -19.77 -20.53
C GLY A 373 18.72 -18.85 -21.18
N ILE A 374 17.44 -19.21 -21.15
CA ILE A 374 16.31 -18.39 -21.58
C ILE A 374 15.65 -17.78 -20.32
N GLU A 375 15.18 -16.54 -20.39
CA GLU A 375 14.46 -15.96 -19.26
C GLU A 375 12.97 -16.39 -19.24
N GLU A 376 12.53 -16.99 -18.15
CA GLU A 376 11.12 -17.27 -17.92
C GLU A 376 10.39 -16.03 -17.41
N LEU A 377 9.13 -15.89 -17.85
CA LEU A 377 8.15 -15.04 -17.22
C LEU A 377 7.59 -15.72 -15.97
N VAL A 378 7.96 -15.21 -14.80
CA VAL A 378 7.39 -15.63 -13.52
C VAL A 378 6.34 -14.63 -13.09
N VAL A 379 5.12 -15.10 -12.82
CA VAL A 379 4.00 -14.24 -12.44
C VAL A 379 3.33 -14.68 -11.16
N LEU A 380 2.84 -13.71 -10.41
CA LEU A 380 1.89 -13.91 -9.34
C LEU A 380 0.49 -13.64 -9.89
N VAL A 381 -0.36 -14.65 -9.94
CA VAL A 381 -1.72 -14.55 -10.50
C VAL A 381 -2.79 -14.66 -9.42
N GLN A 382 -3.86 -13.89 -9.55
CA GLN A 382 -5.03 -13.94 -8.67
C GLN A 382 -5.95 -15.08 -9.09
N ALA A 383 -5.85 -16.23 -8.41
CA ALA A 383 -6.75 -17.36 -8.58
C ALA A 383 -8.00 -17.21 -7.66
N PRO A 384 -9.05 -18.02 -7.86
CA PRO A 384 -10.26 -17.98 -7.04
C PRO A 384 -10.03 -18.24 -5.56
N GLU A 385 -9.07 -19.11 -5.24
CA GLU A 385 -8.75 -19.53 -3.86
C GLU A 385 -7.53 -18.77 -3.29
N GLY A 386 -7.13 -17.65 -3.89
CA GLY A 386 -5.96 -16.86 -3.47
C GLY A 386 -4.96 -16.71 -4.62
N THR A 387 -3.77 -16.20 -4.34
CA THR A 387 -2.75 -16.02 -5.37
C THR A 387 -1.89 -17.26 -5.55
N ALA A 388 -1.39 -17.47 -6.78
CA ALA A 388 -0.51 -18.58 -7.15
C ALA A 388 0.68 -18.05 -7.96
N VAL A 389 1.81 -18.74 -7.86
CA VAL A 389 2.97 -18.50 -8.73
C VAL A 389 2.80 -19.32 -10.00
N ALA A 390 3.07 -18.73 -11.16
CA ALA A 390 3.11 -19.44 -12.43
C ALA A 390 4.37 -19.06 -13.21
N VAL A 391 4.99 -20.05 -13.83
CA VAL A 391 6.21 -19.91 -14.64
C VAL A 391 5.86 -20.19 -16.08
N TRP A 392 6.23 -19.27 -16.96
CA TRP A 392 5.94 -19.34 -18.37
C TRP A 392 7.22 -19.14 -19.17
N GLN A 393 7.41 -19.94 -20.20
CA GLN A 393 8.57 -19.84 -21.07
C GLN A 393 8.15 -19.32 -22.44
N TRP A 394 8.98 -18.49 -23.05
CA TRP A 394 8.78 -18.03 -24.41
C TRP A 394 8.98 -19.19 -25.42
N GLN A 395 8.10 -19.28 -26.41
CA GLN A 395 8.12 -20.34 -27.44
C GLN A 395 8.30 -19.76 -28.85
N GLY A 396 8.89 -18.57 -28.98
CA GLY A 396 9.12 -17.89 -30.25
C GLY A 396 7.96 -17.02 -30.77
N TRP A 397 6.72 -17.27 -30.33
CA TRP A 397 5.56 -16.42 -30.70
C TRP A 397 4.57 -16.17 -29.56
N THR A 398 4.69 -16.90 -28.45
CA THR A 398 3.85 -16.76 -27.26
C THR A 398 4.54 -17.40 -26.07
N PHE A 399 4.09 -17.04 -24.87
CA PHE A 399 4.40 -17.77 -23.65
C PHE A 399 3.55 -19.04 -23.51
N SER A 400 4.19 -20.11 -23.03
CA SER A 400 3.55 -21.36 -22.63
C SER A 400 3.77 -21.60 -21.15
N LEU A 401 2.71 -22.04 -20.45
CA LEU A 401 2.78 -22.34 -19.02
C LEU A 401 3.63 -23.60 -18.81
N GLN A 402 4.71 -23.47 -18.05
CA GLN A 402 5.55 -24.61 -17.66
C GLN A 402 5.13 -25.19 -16.32
N TRP A 403 4.87 -24.32 -15.35
CA TRP A 403 4.54 -24.75 -14.00
C TRP A 403 3.63 -23.75 -13.29
N ARG A 404 2.83 -24.26 -12.35
CA ARG A 404 1.99 -23.44 -11.48
C ARG A 404 1.94 -24.03 -10.07
N SER A 405 2.12 -23.19 -9.06
CA SER A 405 1.96 -23.58 -7.66
C SER A 405 0.50 -23.84 -7.30
N ALA A 406 0.28 -24.56 -6.19
CA ALA A 406 -1.01 -24.48 -5.50
C ALA A 406 -1.30 -23.03 -5.06
N PRO A 407 -2.57 -22.58 -5.01
CA PRO A 407 -2.94 -21.29 -4.44
C PRO A 407 -2.48 -21.16 -2.97
N GLY A 408 -1.89 -20.02 -2.62
CA GLY A 408 -1.17 -19.86 -1.36
C GLY A 408 -1.30 -18.51 -0.65
N ASP A 409 -2.02 -17.54 -1.23
CA ASP A 409 -2.01 -16.14 -0.78
C ASP A 409 -0.58 -15.56 -0.69
N TYR A 410 0.17 -15.84 -1.75
CA TYR A 410 1.52 -15.34 -2.02
C TYR A 410 1.53 -13.87 -2.44
N THR A 411 2.67 -13.22 -2.25
CA THR A 411 2.93 -11.80 -2.52
C THR A 411 4.43 -11.54 -2.56
N ASP A 412 4.85 -10.32 -2.90
CA ASP A 412 6.25 -9.89 -2.86
C ASP A 412 7.13 -10.82 -3.70
N LEU A 413 6.69 -11.16 -4.91
CA LEU A 413 7.43 -12.00 -5.84
C LEU A 413 8.83 -11.40 -6.06
N ALA A 414 9.84 -12.26 -6.05
CA ALA A 414 11.19 -11.92 -6.44
C ALA A 414 11.96 -13.16 -6.87
N LEU A 415 12.95 -12.96 -7.73
CA LEU A 415 13.97 -13.96 -8.01
C LEU A 415 15.18 -13.71 -7.10
N ALA A 416 15.58 -14.73 -6.34
CA ALA A 416 16.67 -14.64 -5.37
C ALA A 416 17.75 -15.68 -5.65
N GLY A 417 18.97 -15.21 -5.84
CA GLY A 417 20.13 -16.05 -6.13
C GLY A 417 21.36 -15.18 -6.33
N ARG A 418 22.55 -15.78 -6.38
CA ARG A 418 23.74 -15.08 -6.86
C ARG A 418 23.73 -15.09 -8.38
N SER A 419 24.43 -14.16 -9.02
CA SER A 419 24.50 -14.08 -10.49
C SER A 419 25.09 -15.33 -11.17
N ASP A 420 25.78 -16.18 -10.41
CA ASP A 420 26.39 -17.44 -10.84
C ASP A 420 25.59 -18.69 -10.44
N GLU A 421 24.43 -18.52 -9.81
CA GLU A 421 23.55 -19.60 -9.37
C GLU A 421 22.16 -19.43 -10.00
N GLN A 422 21.52 -20.56 -10.27
CA GLN A 422 20.13 -20.57 -10.71
C GLN A 422 19.24 -19.87 -9.66
N PRO A 423 18.48 -18.83 -10.03
CA PRO A 423 17.66 -18.07 -9.11
C PRO A 423 16.51 -18.93 -8.57
N LEU A 424 16.23 -18.76 -7.28
CA LEU A 424 15.02 -19.28 -6.65
C LEU A 424 13.88 -18.28 -6.84
N ILE A 425 12.71 -18.76 -7.20
CA ILE A 425 11.49 -17.94 -7.11
C ILE A 425 11.12 -17.83 -5.65
N THR A 426 10.99 -16.61 -5.13
CA THR A 426 10.62 -16.37 -3.74
C THR A 426 9.35 -15.56 -3.63
N VAL A 427 8.53 -15.89 -2.64
CA VAL A 427 7.27 -15.18 -2.33
C VAL A 427 7.07 -15.12 -0.83
N SER A 428 6.49 -14.03 -0.35
CA SER A 428 5.92 -13.94 0.98
C SER A 428 4.59 -14.68 1.03
N GLN A 429 4.41 -15.60 1.98
CA GLN A 429 3.13 -16.28 2.21
C GLN A 429 2.45 -15.75 3.47
N ASN A 430 1.14 -15.48 3.38
CA ASN A 430 0.34 -15.16 4.56
C ASN A 430 0.23 -16.39 5.50
N PRO A 431 0.70 -16.31 6.75
CA PRO A 431 0.82 -17.47 7.64
C PRO A 431 -0.52 -18.14 8.02
N LEU A 432 -1.66 -17.51 7.73
CA LEU A 432 -2.99 -18.09 7.98
C LEU A 432 -3.49 -18.99 6.84
N TRP A 433 -2.85 -18.99 5.66
CA TRP A 433 -3.18 -19.89 4.57
C TRP A 433 -2.40 -21.22 4.65
N ALA A 434 -1.21 -21.20 5.25
CA ALA A 434 -0.36 -22.37 5.43
C ALA A 434 -0.99 -23.49 6.31
N SER A 435 -2.07 -23.20 7.04
CA SER A 435 -2.80 -24.18 7.86
C SER A 435 -3.97 -24.87 7.13
N GLY A 436 -4.02 -24.84 5.80
CA GLY A 436 -4.99 -25.56 4.98
C GLY A 436 -4.83 -27.09 4.97
N GLU A 437 -4.36 -27.72 6.05
CA GLU A 437 -4.64 -29.14 6.27
C GLU A 437 -6.06 -29.27 6.86
N GLY A 438 -7.03 -29.49 5.97
CA GLY A 438 -8.30 -30.12 6.30
C GLY A 438 -9.42 -29.20 6.76
N GLN A 439 -10.17 -28.66 5.80
CA GLN A 439 -11.63 -28.72 5.89
C GLN A 439 -12.15 -29.41 4.63
N ARG A 440 -12.60 -30.65 4.84
CA ARG A 440 -13.39 -31.42 3.86
C ARG A 440 -14.78 -30.83 3.72
#